data_AF-A0A957CWX2-F1
#
_entry.id   AF-A0A957CWX2-F1
#
_cell.length_a   1.000
_cell.length_b   1.000
_cell.length_c   1.000
_cell.angle_alpha   90.00
_cell.angle_beta   90.00
_cell.angle_gamma   90.00
#
_symmetry.space_group_name_H-M   'P 1'
#
loop_
_entity.id
_entity.type
_entity.pdbx_description
1 polymer ?
#
loop_
_entity_poly.entity_id
_entity_poly.type
_entity_poly.pdbx_seq_one_letter_code
_entity_poly.pdbx_strand_id
1 'polypeptide(L)'
;MESKLSRWCNGLIEAGGVAAVIVTPLFFNIHSDRVFEPDKLTLLRSIAVIVALAWLVKFINEKGWQQRGLLRWQHKDSIWRMPFMLPVALLVVAYLVATLLSVTPSVSWAGSYQRLQGTYTTLSYLIIFGTTISTMRTRAQARRLVTMVIIASIPVSFYGLLQHFNLDPLPWAGNTQERVAGHMGNAIF
;
A
#
# COMPACT_ATOMS: atom_id res chain seq x y z
N MET A 1 -9.56 -24.29 16.70
CA MET A 1 -10.41 -23.13 17.08
C MET A 1 -9.60 -21.86 16.88
N GLU A 2 -10.11 -20.88 16.15
CA GLU A 2 -9.44 -19.58 16.03
C GLU A 2 -9.41 -18.87 17.39
N SER A 3 -8.22 -18.47 17.83
CA SER A 3 -8.07 -17.67 19.05
C SER A 3 -8.74 -16.29 18.90
N LYS A 4 -9.18 -15.70 20.02
CA LYS A 4 -9.68 -14.31 20.04
C LYS A 4 -8.64 -13.33 19.46
N LEU A 5 -7.36 -13.54 19.75
CA LEU A 5 -6.26 -12.71 19.24
C LEU A 5 -6.16 -12.72 17.71
N SER A 6 -6.22 -13.90 17.08
CA SER A 6 -6.20 -14.02 15.62
C SER A 6 -7.37 -13.27 14.96
N ARG A 7 -8.56 -13.31 15.57
CA ARG A 7 -9.73 -12.56 15.08
C ARG A 7 -9.49 -11.04 15.10
N TRP A 8 -8.92 -10.53 16.18
CA TRP A 8 -8.54 -9.10 16.28
C TRP A 8 -7.48 -8.73 15.24
N CYS A 9 -6.44 -9.55 15.07
CA CYS A 9 -5.42 -9.35 14.05
C CYS A 9 -6.01 -9.33 12.64
N ASN A 10 -6.94 -10.25 12.31
CA ASN A 10 -7.62 -10.27 11.02
C ASN A 10 -8.43 -8.98 10.78
N GLY A 11 -9.15 -8.50 11.80
CA GLY A 11 -9.88 -7.24 11.73
C GLY A 11 -8.95 -6.04 11.52
N LEU A 12 -7.81 -6.00 12.21
CA LEU A 12 -6.83 -4.92 12.08
C LEU A 12 -6.16 -4.91 10.71
N ILE A 13 -5.78 -6.08 10.18
CA ILE A 13 -5.21 -6.20 8.82
C ILE A 13 -6.20 -5.70 7.77
N GLU A 14 -7.47 -6.09 7.90
CA GLU A 14 -8.52 -5.67 6.99
C GLU A 14 -8.80 -4.17 7.08
N ALA A 15 -8.91 -3.63 8.30
CA ALA A 15 -9.06 -2.20 8.54
C ALA A 15 -7.87 -1.41 8.00
N GLY A 16 -6.64 -1.92 8.15
CA GLY A 16 -5.44 -1.32 7.58
C GLY A 16 -5.46 -1.28 6.06
N GLY A 17 -5.90 -2.36 5.40
CA GLY A 17 -6.10 -2.38 3.94
C GLY A 17 -7.15 -1.36 3.47
N VAL A 18 -8.27 -1.25 4.20
CA VAL A 18 -9.30 -0.24 3.92
C VAL A 18 -8.77 1.18 4.16
N ALA A 19 -8.04 1.41 5.25
CA ALA A 19 -7.44 2.70 5.55
C ALA A 19 -6.43 3.10 4.47
N ALA A 20 -5.63 2.15 3.96
CA ALA A 20 -4.67 2.42 2.89
C ALA A 20 -5.36 2.93 1.61
N VAL A 21 -6.49 2.35 1.20
CA VAL A 21 -7.20 2.76 -0.02
C VAL A 21 -8.02 4.05 0.14
N ILE A 22 -8.30 4.49 1.37
CA ILE A 22 -9.02 5.73 1.64
C ILE A 22 -8.04 6.87 1.91
N VAL A 23 -7.16 6.70 2.89
CA VAL A 23 -6.31 7.79 3.39
C VAL A 23 -5.27 8.19 2.35
N THR A 24 -4.63 7.23 1.67
CA THR A 24 -3.56 7.52 0.71
C THR A 24 -4.02 8.39 -0.46
N PRO A 25 -5.14 8.12 -1.16
CA PRO A 25 -5.57 8.98 -2.26
C PRO A 25 -6.15 10.33 -1.80
N LEU A 26 -6.74 10.41 -0.61
CA LEU A 26 -7.37 11.64 -0.11
C LEU A 26 -6.37 12.64 0.47
N PHE A 27 -5.26 12.15 1.00
CA PHE A 27 -4.34 13.00 1.75
C PHE A 27 -3.40 13.77 0.83
N PHE A 28 -3.33 15.08 1.00
CA PHE A 28 -2.21 15.91 0.56
C PHE A 28 -2.05 17.05 1.56
N ASN A 29 -0.87 17.66 1.62
CA ASN A 29 -0.55 18.66 2.61
C ASN A 29 0.08 19.90 1.96
N ILE A 30 -0.70 20.99 1.87
CA ILE A 30 -0.27 22.24 1.24
C ILE A 30 0.90 22.93 1.97
N HIS A 31 1.16 22.56 3.22
CA HIS A 31 2.26 23.12 4.02
C HIS A 31 3.57 22.35 3.84
N SER A 32 3.56 21.23 3.11
CA SER A 32 4.76 20.45 2.80
C SER A 32 5.40 20.95 1.51
N ASP A 33 6.73 21.01 1.46
CA ASP A 33 7.50 21.37 0.24
C ASP A 33 7.16 20.47 -0.95
N ARG A 34 6.66 19.25 -0.67
CA ARG A 34 6.19 18.28 -1.64
C ARG A 34 4.78 17.86 -1.27
N VAL A 35 3.82 18.67 -1.68
CA VAL A 35 2.41 18.61 -1.28
C VAL A 35 1.76 17.22 -1.42
N PHE A 36 2.14 16.44 -2.43
CA PHE A 36 1.42 15.23 -2.80
C PHE A 36 2.13 13.90 -2.50
N GLU A 37 3.46 13.83 -2.61
CA GLU A 37 4.16 12.56 -2.76
C GLU A 37 4.66 11.97 -1.42
N PRO A 38 5.60 12.62 -0.71
CA PRO A 38 6.23 12.02 0.46
C PRO A 38 5.27 11.79 1.63
N ASP A 39 4.39 12.74 1.87
CA ASP A 39 3.41 12.73 2.96
C ASP A 39 2.43 11.54 2.81
N LYS A 40 2.02 11.21 1.59
CA LYS A 40 1.21 9.99 1.34
C LYS A 40 1.98 8.70 1.57
N LEU A 41 3.23 8.65 1.12
CA LEU A 41 4.03 7.43 1.25
C LEU A 41 4.40 7.15 2.70
N THR A 42 4.64 8.17 3.52
CA THR A 42 4.87 8.00 4.95
C THR A 42 3.64 7.47 5.68
N LEU A 43 2.43 7.94 5.33
CA LEU A 43 1.18 7.35 5.84
C LEU A 43 1.04 5.90 5.44
N LEU A 44 1.25 5.57 4.17
CA LEU A 44 1.13 4.20 3.68
C LEU A 44 2.16 3.27 4.33
N ARG A 45 3.42 3.69 4.44
CA ARG A 45 4.48 2.96 5.16
C ARG A 45 4.09 2.70 6.61
N SER A 46 3.52 3.68 7.30
CA SER A 46 3.04 3.54 8.68
C SER A 46 1.92 2.51 8.78
N ILE A 47 0.93 2.57 7.89
CA ILE A 47 -0.14 1.56 7.81
C ILE A 47 0.45 0.17 7.56
N ALA A 48 1.39 0.05 6.61
CA ALA A 48 2.04 -1.21 6.28
C ALA A 48 2.78 -1.82 7.49
N VAL A 49 3.47 -1.00 8.30
CA VAL A 49 4.12 -1.46 9.53
C VAL A 49 3.10 -1.99 10.55
N ILE A 50 2.01 -1.27 10.78
CA ILE A 50 0.95 -1.68 11.71
C ILE A 50 0.33 -3.01 11.26
N VAL A 51 0.03 -3.13 9.97
CA VAL A 51 -0.51 -4.35 9.35
C VAL A 51 0.49 -5.51 9.40
N ALA A 52 1.78 -5.25 9.16
CA ALA A 52 2.84 -6.25 9.27
C ALA A 52 2.96 -6.79 10.70
N LEU A 53 2.91 -5.91 11.70
CA LEU A 53 2.94 -6.30 13.12
C LEU A 53 1.73 -7.14 13.50
N ALA A 54 0.53 -6.75 13.09
CA ALA A 54 -0.67 -7.55 13.34
C ALA A 54 -0.61 -8.92 12.67
N TRP A 55 -0.08 -8.99 11.44
CA TRP A 55 0.14 -10.24 10.74
C TRP A 55 1.18 -11.12 11.45
N LEU A 56 2.29 -10.54 11.92
CA LEU A 56 3.33 -11.26 12.66
C LEU A 56 2.81 -11.83 13.97
N VAL A 57 2.05 -11.04 14.74
CA VAL A 57 1.41 -11.49 15.99
C VAL A 57 0.47 -12.66 15.72
N LYS A 58 -0.36 -12.57 14.67
CA LYS A 58 -1.22 -13.67 14.25
C LYS A 58 -0.41 -14.91 13.89
N PHE A 59 0.63 -14.74 13.07
CA PHE A 59 1.48 -15.82 12.58
C PHE A 59 2.16 -16.59 13.72
N ILE A 60 2.67 -15.87 14.73
CA ILE A 60 3.29 -16.47 15.93
C ILE A 60 2.24 -17.22 16.75
N ASN A 61 1.09 -16.60 17.00
CA ASN A 61 0.02 -17.18 17.81
C ASN A 61 -0.59 -18.45 17.18
N GLU A 62 -0.70 -18.51 15.85
CA GLU A 62 -1.16 -19.69 15.12
C GLU A 62 -0.07 -20.76 14.92
N LYS A 63 1.15 -20.51 15.44
CA LYS A 63 2.34 -21.34 15.21
C LYS A 63 2.55 -21.63 13.72
N GLY A 64 2.46 -20.59 12.89
CA GLY A 64 2.56 -20.71 11.43
C GLY A 64 3.81 -21.48 10.95
N TRP A 65 4.91 -21.44 11.71
CA TRP A 65 6.12 -22.24 11.45
C TRP A 65 5.93 -23.77 11.50
N GLN A 66 4.87 -24.28 12.15
CA GLN A 66 4.55 -25.72 12.15
C GLN A 66 3.93 -26.17 10.82
N GLN A 67 3.39 -25.24 10.01
CA GLN A 67 2.80 -25.51 8.70
C GLN A 67 3.87 -25.58 7.59
N ARG A 68 4.96 -26.33 7.81
CA ARG A 68 6.08 -26.47 6.85
C ARG A 68 5.67 -27.00 5.47
N GLY A 69 4.49 -27.62 5.34
CA GLY A 69 3.94 -28.10 4.07
C GLY A 69 3.63 -26.98 3.06
N LEU A 70 3.29 -25.77 3.51
CA LEU A 70 2.92 -24.65 2.64
C LEU A 70 4.11 -24.07 1.84
N LEU A 71 5.33 -24.24 2.35
CA LEU A 71 6.58 -23.79 1.71
C LEU A 71 7.20 -24.86 0.81
N ARG A 72 6.78 -26.12 0.93
CA ARG A 72 7.28 -27.22 0.11
C ARG A 72 6.69 -27.15 -1.30
N TRP A 73 7.53 -27.09 -2.31
CA TRP A 73 7.11 -26.93 -3.71
C TRP A 73 6.20 -28.07 -4.21
N GLN A 74 6.43 -29.29 -3.71
CA GLN A 74 5.68 -30.49 -4.09
C GLN A 74 4.29 -30.61 -3.44
N HIS A 75 3.98 -29.80 -2.41
CA HIS A 75 2.69 -29.88 -1.73
C HIS A 75 1.56 -29.25 -2.58
N LYS A 76 0.35 -29.80 -2.50
CA LYS A 76 -0.80 -29.36 -3.32
C LYS A 76 -1.24 -27.93 -3.01
N ASP A 77 -1.12 -27.54 -1.74
CA ASP A 77 -1.45 -26.20 -1.23
C ASP A 77 -0.23 -25.27 -1.12
N SER A 78 0.85 -25.56 -1.85
CA SER A 78 2.08 -24.76 -1.78
C SER A 78 1.85 -23.32 -2.23
N ILE A 79 2.42 -22.35 -1.49
CA ILE A 79 2.39 -20.94 -1.85
C ILE A 79 3.05 -20.70 -3.21
N TRP A 80 4.03 -21.53 -3.58
CA TRP A 80 4.72 -21.46 -4.88
C TRP A 80 3.85 -21.84 -6.08
N ARG A 81 2.70 -22.48 -5.86
CA ARG A 81 1.72 -22.78 -6.93
C ARG A 81 0.84 -21.58 -7.26
N MET A 82 0.82 -20.54 -6.42
CA MET A 82 0.12 -19.31 -6.75
C MET A 82 0.87 -18.59 -7.89
N PRO A 83 0.21 -18.29 -9.02
CA PRO A 83 0.88 -17.82 -10.24
C PRO A 83 1.68 -16.53 -10.04
N PHE A 84 1.28 -15.68 -9.09
CA PHE A 84 1.92 -14.40 -8.81
C PHE A 84 3.03 -14.47 -7.75
N MET A 85 3.18 -15.56 -7.02
CA MET A 85 4.15 -15.63 -5.92
C MET A 85 5.60 -15.65 -6.42
N LEU A 86 5.88 -16.33 -7.53
CA LEU A 86 7.22 -16.35 -8.14
C LEU A 86 7.62 -14.95 -8.67
N PRO A 87 6.79 -14.25 -9.48
CA PRO A 87 7.08 -12.86 -9.86
C PRO A 87 7.31 -11.92 -8.67
N VAL A 88 6.48 -12.01 -7.62
CA VAL A 88 6.64 -11.18 -6.41
C VAL A 88 7.95 -11.48 -5.69
N ALA A 89 8.31 -12.76 -5.53
CA ALA A 89 9.56 -13.15 -4.91
C ALA A 89 10.78 -12.65 -5.71
N LEU A 90 10.74 -12.80 -7.04
CA LEU A 90 11.78 -12.28 -7.92
C LEU A 90 11.90 -10.76 -7.84
N LEU A 91 10.77 -10.04 -7.76
CA LEU A 91 10.74 -8.59 -7.57
C LEU A 91 11.40 -8.18 -6.25
N VAL A 92 11.09 -8.86 -5.14
CA VAL A 92 11.71 -8.59 -3.84
C VAL A 92 13.22 -8.80 -3.92
N VAL A 93 13.66 -9.93 -4.47
CA VAL A 93 15.10 -10.23 -4.63
C VAL A 93 15.78 -9.17 -5.50
N ALA A 94 15.16 -8.79 -6.62
CA ALA A 94 15.69 -7.76 -7.51
C ALA A 94 15.87 -6.42 -6.80
N TYR A 95 14.87 -5.96 -6.04
CA TYR A 95 14.98 -4.72 -5.25
C TYR A 95 16.07 -4.80 -4.18
N LEU A 96 16.17 -5.92 -3.47
CA LEU A 96 17.20 -6.10 -2.43
C LEU A 96 18.60 -6.12 -3.03
N VAL A 97 18.83 -6.88 -4.11
CA VAL A 97 20.12 -6.91 -4.81
C VAL A 97 20.46 -5.55 -5.39
N ALA A 98 19.52 -4.87 -6.04
CA ALA A 98 19.73 -3.53 -6.57
C ALA A 98 20.05 -2.51 -5.47
N THR A 99 19.46 -2.65 -4.28
CA THR A 99 19.78 -1.78 -3.13
C THR A 99 21.17 -2.04 -2.58
N LEU A 100 21.54 -3.31 -2.42
CA LEU A 100 22.84 -3.71 -1.87
C LEU A 100 24.00 -3.35 -2.82
N LEU A 101 23.78 -3.45 -4.13
CA LEU A 101 24.76 -3.11 -5.16
C LEU A 101 24.69 -1.64 -5.60
N SER A 102 23.83 -0.83 -4.98
CA SER A 102 23.66 0.57 -5.36
C SER A 102 24.87 1.41 -4.97
N VAL A 103 25.20 2.42 -5.79
CA VAL A 103 26.20 3.45 -5.46
C VAL A 103 25.79 4.27 -4.24
N THR A 104 24.48 4.45 -4.03
CA THR A 104 23.91 5.16 -2.88
C THR A 104 22.84 4.29 -2.20
N PRO A 105 23.23 3.28 -1.40
CA PRO A 105 22.30 2.33 -0.80
C PRO A 105 21.20 2.98 0.04
N SER A 106 21.54 4.06 0.77
CA SER A 106 20.57 4.81 1.59
C SER A 106 19.44 5.40 0.77
N VAL A 107 19.74 5.98 -0.40
CA VAL A 107 18.73 6.54 -1.31
C VAL A 107 17.96 5.42 -1.99
N SER A 108 18.62 4.31 -2.36
CA SER A 108 17.92 3.15 -2.94
C SER A 108 16.94 2.51 -1.95
N TRP A 109 17.31 2.44 -0.67
CA TRP A 109 16.45 1.91 0.39
C TRP A 109 15.30 2.85 0.74
N ALA A 110 15.61 4.11 1.09
CA ALA A 110 14.65 5.06 1.63
C ALA A 110 13.89 5.84 0.55
N GLY A 111 14.42 5.94 -0.67
CA GLY A 111 13.95 6.80 -1.73
C GLY A 111 14.49 8.23 -1.63
N SER A 112 14.38 8.97 -2.74
CA SER A 112 14.75 10.40 -2.77
C SER A 112 13.76 11.24 -1.96
N TYR A 113 14.20 12.40 -1.45
CA TYR A 113 13.33 13.31 -0.70
C TYR A 113 12.07 13.71 -1.48
N GLN A 114 12.20 13.93 -2.79
CA GLN A 114 11.08 14.36 -3.63
C GLN A 114 9.97 13.31 -3.73
N ARG A 115 10.36 12.03 -3.89
CA ARG A 115 9.44 10.96 -4.28
C ARG A 115 9.18 9.98 -3.15
N LEU A 116 10.09 9.84 -2.18
CA LEU A 116 10.13 8.79 -1.17
C LEU A 116 9.91 7.37 -1.74
N GLN A 117 10.27 7.16 -3.01
CA GLN A 117 10.17 5.87 -3.69
C GLN A 117 11.50 5.14 -3.60
N GLY A 118 11.52 4.04 -2.87
CA GLY A 118 12.67 3.18 -2.67
C GLY A 118 12.23 1.80 -2.22
N THR A 119 13.18 0.91 -1.96
CA THR A 119 12.92 -0.49 -1.60
C THR A 119 11.99 -0.62 -0.40
N TYR A 120 12.12 0.24 0.62
CA TYR A 120 11.21 0.22 1.76
C TYR A 120 9.74 0.48 1.38
N THR A 121 9.49 1.42 0.46
CA THR A 121 8.12 1.67 -0.06
C THR A 121 7.61 0.48 -0.86
N THR A 122 8.45 -0.09 -1.74
CA THR A 122 8.08 -1.27 -2.52
C THR A 122 7.71 -2.44 -1.63
N LEU A 123 8.50 -2.71 -0.58
CA LEU A 123 8.20 -3.73 0.41
C LEU A 123 6.91 -3.41 1.18
N SER A 124 6.62 -2.14 1.46
CA SER A 124 5.37 -1.71 2.11
C SER A 124 4.14 -2.02 1.23
N TYR A 125 4.22 -1.78 -0.08
CA TYR A 125 3.17 -2.18 -1.02
C TYR A 125 2.95 -3.69 -1.01
N LEU A 126 4.05 -4.45 -1.05
CA LEU A 126 4.01 -5.92 -1.04
C LEU A 126 3.47 -6.50 0.26
N ILE A 127 3.75 -5.86 1.41
CA ILE A 127 3.16 -6.24 2.69
C ILE A 127 1.64 -6.06 2.62
N ILE A 128 1.15 -4.88 2.25
CA ILE A 128 -0.30 -4.62 2.18
C ILE A 128 -0.97 -5.61 1.22
N PHE A 129 -0.37 -5.85 0.06
CA PHE A 129 -0.85 -6.82 -0.92
C PHE A 129 -0.87 -8.26 -0.35
N GLY A 130 0.24 -8.72 0.20
CA GLY A 130 0.39 -10.08 0.72
C GLY A 130 -0.53 -10.34 1.92
N THR A 131 -0.63 -9.39 2.85
CA THR A 131 -1.55 -9.51 3.98
C THR A 131 -2.99 -9.54 3.50
N THR A 132 -3.37 -8.66 2.56
CA THR A 132 -4.71 -8.63 1.96
C THR A 132 -5.08 -9.98 1.34
N ILE A 133 -4.21 -10.58 0.53
CA ILE A 133 -4.45 -11.92 -0.04
C ILE A 133 -4.57 -12.98 1.04
N SER A 134 -3.77 -12.89 2.11
CA SER A 134 -3.77 -13.89 3.18
C SER A 134 -5.04 -13.86 4.05
N THR A 135 -5.68 -12.70 4.19
CA THR A 135 -6.84 -12.49 5.08
C THR A 135 -8.17 -12.31 4.36
N MET A 136 -8.18 -11.92 3.08
CA MET A 136 -9.42 -11.87 2.29
C MET A 136 -9.87 -13.27 1.91
N ARG A 137 -10.83 -13.80 2.67
CA ARG A 137 -11.38 -15.14 2.49
C ARG A 137 -12.81 -15.13 1.95
N THR A 138 -13.49 -14.00 1.99
CA THR A 138 -14.91 -13.88 1.62
C THR A 138 -15.14 -12.83 0.53
N ARG A 139 -16.18 -13.07 -0.29
CA ARG A 139 -16.63 -12.09 -1.29
C ARG A 139 -17.11 -10.79 -0.67
N ALA A 140 -17.63 -10.83 0.56
CA ALA A 140 -18.06 -9.64 1.30
C ALA A 140 -16.89 -8.70 1.60
N GLN A 141 -15.73 -9.24 1.98
CA GLN A 141 -14.52 -8.45 2.22
C GLN A 141 -14.02 -7.76 0.95
N ALA A 142 -13.97 -8.49 -0.16
CA ALA A 142 -13.59 -7.92 -1.45
C ALA A 142 -14.58 -6.83 -1.90
N ARG A 143 -15.89 -7.07 -1.77
CA ARG A 143 -16.93 -6.08 -2.09
C ARG A 143 -16.77 -4.81 -1.25
N ARG A 144 -16.54 -4.94 0.05
CA ARG A 144 -16.30 -3.78 0.92
C ARG A 144 -15.06 -3.00 0.50
N LEU A 145 -13.95 -3.66 0.15
CA LEU A 145 -12.76 -2.95 -0.33
C LEU A 145 -13.07 -2.18 -1.62
N VAL A 146 -13.74 -2.80 -2.59
CA VAL A 146 -14.18 -2.14 -3.82
C VAL A 146 -15.09 -0.95 -3.52
N THR A 147 -16.07 -1.12 -2.63
CA THR A 147 -16.95 -0.02 -2.19
C THR A 147 -16.14 1.13 -1.58
N MET A 148 -15.13 0.83 -0.76
CA MET A 148 -14.28 1.87 -0.16
C MET A 148 -13.41 2.58 -1.17
N VAL A 149 -12.90 1.87 -2.19
CA VAL A 149 -12.21 2.51 -3.34
C VAL A 149 -13.15 3.45 -4.08
N ILE A 150 -14.38 3.02 -4.38
CA ILE A 150 -15.38 3.86 -5.05
C ILE A 150 -15.68 5.11 -4.21
N ILE A 151 -15.91 4.94 -2.90
CA ILE A 151 -16.20 6.05 -1.99
C ILE A 151 -15.01 7.03 -1.94
N ALA A 152 -13.77 6.53 -1.85
CA ALA A 152 -12.58 7.38 -1.84
C ALA A 152 -12.38 8.14 -3.17
N SER A 153 -12.78 7.55 -4.30
CA SER A 153 -12.70 8.21 -5.61
C SER A 153 -13.64 9.40 -5.76
N ILE A 154 -14.80 9.42 -5.08
CA ILE A 154 -15.78 10.51 -5.18
C ILE A 154 -15.17 11.88 -4.85
N PRO A 155 -14.63 12.13 -3.64
CA PRO A 155 -14.02 13.41 -3.31
C PRO A 155 -12.78 13.70 -4.17
N VAL A 156 -12.01 12.67 -4.57
CA VAL A 156 -10.84 12.86 -5.45
C VAL A 156 -11.26 13.43 -6.80
N SER A 157 -12.27 12.83 -7.44
CA SER A 157 -12.82 13.30 -8.72
C SER A 157 -13.53 14.63 -8.56
N PHE A 158 -14.28 14.83 -7.47
CA PHE A 158 -14.98 16.09 -7.20
C PHE A 158 -13.99 17.26 -7.05
N TYR A 159 -12.89 17.06 -6.33
CA TYR A 159 -11.85 18.07 -6.21
C TYR A 159 -11.18 18.38 -7.57
N GLY A 160 -10.97 17.36 -8.40
CA GLY A 160 -10.51 17.57 -9.77
C GLY A 160 -11.48 18.41 -10.63
N LEU A 161 -12.80 18.23 -10.46
CA LEU A 161 -13.79 19.07 -11.12
C LEU A 161 -13.75 20.52 -10.63
N LEU A 162 -13.57 20.75 -9.33
CA LEU A 162 -13.42 22.11 -8.80
C LEU A 162 -12.21 22.83 -9.42
N GLN A 163 -11.09 22.13 -9.59
CA GLN A 163 -9.92 22.66 -10.30
C GLN A 163 -10.24 23.04 -11.74
N HIS A 164 -10.90 22.14 -12.48
CA HIS A 164 -11.28 22.39 -13.88
C HIS A 164 -12.15 23.63 -14.05
N PHE A 165 -13.11 23.86 -13.14
CA PHE A 165 -14.02 25.01 -13.18
C PHE A 165 -13.48 26.27 -12.52
N ASN A 166 -12.19 26.33 -12.16
CA ASN A 166 -11.57 27.47 -11.46
C ASN A 166 -12.26 27.81 -10.13
N LEU A 167 -12.74 26.79 -9.42
CA LEU A 167 -13.36 26.91 -8.09
C LEU A 167 -12.41 26.46 -6.97
N ASP A 168 -11.18 26.07 -7.31
CA ASP A 168 -10.16 25.69 -6.34
C ASP A 168 -9.47 26.94 -5.75
N PRO A 169 -9.63 27.21 -4.44
CA PRO A 169 -9.06 28.41 -3.81
C PRO A 169 -7.57 28.25 -3.46
N LEU A 170 -6.98 27.08 -3.67
CA LEU A 170 -5.60 26.81 -3.24
C LEU A 170 -4.57 27.46 -4.17
N PRO A 171 -3.48 28.06 -3.62
CA PRO A 171 -2.52 28.86 -4.37
C PRO A 171 -1.49 27.96 -5.08
N TRP A 172 -1.93 27.20 -6.08
CA TRP A 172 -1.04 26.33 -6.86
C TRP A 172 -0.12 27.15 -7.77
N ALA A 173 1.16 26.73 -7.84
CA ALA A 173 2.16 27.40 -8.68
C ALA A 173 2.01 27.12 -10.19
N GLY A 174 1.17 26.15 -10.59
CA GLY A 174 0.95 25.75 -11.99
C GLY A 174 -0.52 25.79 -12.39
N ASN A 175 -0.80 25.73 -13.70
CA ASN A 175 -2.17 25.70 -14.22
C ASN A 175 -2.83 24.34 -13.91
N THR A 176 -3.72 24.33 -12.92
CA THR A 176 -4.53 23.16 -12.54
C THR A 176 -5.89 23.10 -13.24
N GLN A 177 -6.26 24.10 -14.04
CA GLN A 177 -7.56 24.16 -14.73
C GLN A 177 -7.53 23.38 -16.05
N GLU A 178 -6.52 23.65 -16.89
CA GLU A 178 -6.30 22.91 -18.14
C GLU A 178 -5.77 21.50 -17.85
N ARG A 179 -4.92 21.38 -16.82
CA ARG A 179 -4.27 20.13 -16.41
C ARG A 179 -4.59 19.84 -14.95
N VAL A 180 -5.73 19.19 -14.73
CA VAL A 180 -6.23 18.86 -13.39
C VAL A 180 -5.26 17.97 -12.64
N ALA A 181 -4.65 18.51 -11.57
CA ALA A 181 -3.75 17.76 -10.70
C ALA A 181 -4.54 16.86 -9.72
N GLY A 182 -5.73 17.31 -9.32
CA GLY A 182 -6.57 16.71 -8.29
C GLY A 182 -5.78 16.43 -7.01
N HIS A 183 -6.13 15.34 -6.32
CA HIS A 183 -5.33 14.88 -5.19
C HIS A 183 -4.03 14.21 -5.64
N MET A 184 -3.81 13.91 -6.93
CA MET A 184 -2.67 13.09 -7.39
C MET A 184 -1.42 13.92 -7.71
N GLY A 185 -1.57 15.23 -7.89
CA GLY A 185 -0.47 16.20 -7.87
C GLY A 185 0.33 16.36 -9.16
N ASN A 186 0.20 15.45 -10.11
CA ASN A 186 0.95 15.53 -11.35
C ASN A 186 0.10 15.11 -12.56
N ALA A 187 -0.38 16.10 -13.32
CA ALA A 187 -0.96 15.89 -14.64
C ALA A 187 0.18 15.82 -15.66
N ILE A 188 0.84 14.66 -15.76
CA ILE A 188 2.04 14.49 -16.62
C ILE A 188 1.66 14.43 -18.11
N PHE A 189 0.40 14.15 -18.44
CA PHE A 189 -0.13 14.12 -19.80
C PHE A 189 -1.29 15.10 -19.91
#